data_AF-A0A183D5K6-F1
#
_entry.id   AF-A0A183D5K6-F1
#
_cell.length_a   1.000
_cell.length_b   1.000
_cell.length_c   1.000
_cell.angle_alpha   90.00
_cell.angle_beta   90.00
_cell.angle_gamma   90.00
#
_symmetry.space_group_name_H-M   'P 1'
#
loop_
_entity.id
_entity.type
_entity.pdbx_description
1 polymer ?
#
loop_
_entity_poly.entity_id
_entity_poly.type
_entity_poly.pdbx_seq_one_letter_code
_entity_poly.pdbx_strand_id
1 'polypeptide(L)'
;LVRLSELWELCHIPDVERTIPREFNPTLHTSHDIKQAQEQVKILEKFLADRAEVYKKFKEWKELWAEKVEFESKANDKSRYYNRGCQLQKALQRQKVIEHRLPIVQRELKEEVEKYEATHDSRIQMDGLTPCEHIEALIEQHKAKGLERKRKKQADASAENLSTVVTPMKRGAPSTFATPCSSAKVAKVRPLKRCSQSASKVR
;
A
#
# COMPACT_ATOMS: atom_id res chain seq x y z
N LEU A 1 -21.73 -16.27 -23.80
CA LEU A 1 -21.33 -16.90 -22.52
C LEU A 1 -19.94 -16.48 -22.05
N VAL A 2 -18.94 -16.33 -22.91
CA VAL A 2 -17.60 -15.82 -22.53
C VAL A 2 -17.67 -14.48 -21.77
N ARG A 3 -18.48 -13.53 -22.27
CA ARG A 3 -18.73 -12.25 -21.60
C ARG A 3 -19.37 -12.40 -20.20
N LEU A 4 -20.21 -13.40 -20.00
CA LEU A 4 -20.89 -13.65 -18.73
C LEU A 4 -19.91 -14.21 -17.70
N SER A 5 -19.02 -15.11 -18.11
CA SER A 5 -17.94 -15.61 -17.24
C SER A 5 -16.97 -14.51 -16.80
N GLU A 6 -16.58 -13.61 -17.71
CA GLU A 6 -15.74 -12.46 -17.37
C GLU A 6 -16.42 -11.57 -16.31
N LEU A 7 -17.72 -11.31 -16.46
CA LEU A 7 -18.47 -10.49 -15.51
C LEU A 7 -18.60 -11.16 -14.14
N TRP A 8 -18.79 -12.48 -14.07
CA TRP A 8 -18.79 -13.19 -12.79
C TRP A 8 -17.45 -13.13 -12.07
N GLU A 9 -16.35 -13.22 -12.81
CA GLU A 9 -15.00 -13.06 -12.25
C GLU A 9 -14.77 -11.63 -11.74
N LEU A 10 -15.17 -10.62 -12.51
CA LEU A 10 -15.06 -9.21 -12.11
C LEU A 10 -15.93 -8.84 -10.91
N CYS A 11 -17.14 -9.42 -10.82
CA CYS A 11 -18.05 -9.20 -9.71
C CYS A 11 -17.75 -10.07 -8.49
N HIS A 12 -16.71 -10.93 -8.54
CA HIS A 12 -16.36 -11.87 -7.48
C HIS A 12 -17.52 -12.76 -7.03
N ILE A 13 -18.39 -13.17 -7.97
CA ILE A 13 -19.55 -14.02 -7.68
C ILE A 13 -19.09 -15.46 -7.53
N PRO A 14 -19.41 -16.13 -6.41
CA PRO A 14 -19.01 -17.51 -6.17
C PRO A 14 -19.63 -18.46 -7.19
N ASP A 15 -18.94 -19.56 -7.51
CA ASP A 15 -19.41 -20.55 -8.48
C ASP A 15 -20.78 -21.15 -8.12
N VAL A 16 -21.10 -21.18 -6.82
CA VAL A 16 -22.38 -21.70 -6.29
C VAL A 16 -23.57 -20.87 -6.76
N GLU A 17 -23.39 -19.58 -7.01
CA GLU A 17 -24.45 -18.67 -7.48
C GLU A 17 -24.57 -18.64 -9.01
N ARG A 18 -23.61 -19.24 -9.73
CA ARG A 18 -23.57 -19.29 -11.20
C ARG A 18 -24.53 -20.37 -11.71
N THR A 19 -25.81 -20.00 -11.83
CA THR A 19 -26.87 -20.88 -12.31
C THR A 19 -26.80 -21.18 -13.81
N ILE A 20 -26.12 -20.35 -14.60
CA ILE A 20 -25.99 -20.53 -16.04
C ILE A 20 -24.70 -21.29 -16.35
N PRO A 21 -24.75 -22.39 -17.12
CA PRO A 21 -23.55 -23.15 -17.48
C PRO A 21 -22.55 -22.28 -18.23
N ARG A 22 -21.24 -22.51 -17.98
CA ARG A 22 -20.16 -21.82 -18.68
C ARG A 22 -20.12 -22.17 -20.18
N GLU A 23 -20.56 -23.38 -20.53
CA GLU A 23 -20.53 -23.92 -21.88
C GLU A 23 -21.93 -23.97 -22.49
N PHE A 24 -22.05 -23.46 -23.72
CA PHE A 24 -23.30 -23.48 -24.47
C PHE A 24 -23.41 -24.80 -25.23
N ASN A 25 -24.37 -25.64 -24.87
CA ASN A 25 -24.75 -26.82 -25.63
C ASN A 25 -26.02 -26.56 -26.48
N PRO A 26 -25.93 -26.51 -27.82
CA PRO A 26 -27.07 -26.20 -28.70
C PRO A 26 -28.14 -27.30 -28.73
N THR A 27 -27.87 -28.50 -28.20
CA THR A 27 -28.84 -29.60 -28.14
C THR A 27 -29.71 -29.57 -26.88
N LEU A 28 -29.25 -28.88 -25.83
CA LEU A 28 -29.92 -28.79 -24.53
C LEU A 28 -30.46 -27.39 -24.25
N HIS A 29 -29.80 -26.35 -24.77
CA HIS A 29 -30.17 -24.96 -24.49
C HIS A 29 -31.18 -24.43 -25.50
N THR A 30 -32.26 -23.90 -24.97
CA THR A 30 -33.37 -23.30 -25.73
C THR A 30 -33.14 -21.80 -25.93
N SER A 31 -33.90 -21.19 -26.84
CA SER A 31 -33.94 -19.73 -27.02
C SER A 31 -34.28 -18.96 -25.73
N HIS A 32 -35.01 -19.60 -24.81
CA HIS A 32 -35.27 -19.09 -23.46
C HIS A 32 -33.98 -18.90 -22.64
N ASP A 33 -33.08 -19.87 -22.66
CA ASP A 33 -31.83 -19.85 -21.87
C ASP A 33 -30.88 -18.78 -22.38
N ILE A 34 -30.88 -18.54 -23.70
CA ILE A 34 -30.15 -17.43 -24.32
C ILE A 34 -30.68 -16.09 -23.81
N LYS A 35 -32.01 -15.91 -23.76
CA LYS A 35 -32.62 -14.68 -23.24
C LYS A 35 -32.32 -14.48 -21.76
N GLN A 36 -32.36 -15.56 -20.97
CA GLN A 36 -32.02 -15.51 -19.55
C GLN A 36 -30.55 -15.11 -19.33
N ALA A 37 -29.63 -15.67 -20.13
CA ALA A 37 -28.22 -15.27 -20.10
C ALA A 37 -28.01 -13.80 -20.49
N GLN A 38 -28.72 -13.30 -21.50
CA GLN A 38 -28.67 -11.89 -21.89
C GLN A 38 -29.17 -10.96 -20.79
N GLU A 39 -30.25 -11.33 -20.09
CA GLU A 39 -30.76 -10.53 -18.98
C GLU A 39 -29.81 -10.54 -17.78
N GLN A 40 -29.23 -11.70 -17.47
CA GLN A 40 -28.19 -11.80 -16.43
C GLN A 40 -26.99 -10.91 -16.73
N VAL A 41 -26.53 -10.84 -17.98
CA VAL A 41 -25.45 -9.91 -18.36
C VAL A 41 -25.84 -8.47 -18.02
N LYS A 42 -27.06 -8.02 -18.36
CA LYS A 42 -27.48 -6.64 -18.05
C LYS A 42 -27.56 -6.37 -16.56
N ILE A 43 -28.04 -7.34 -15.77
CA ILE A 43 -28.11 -7.22 -14.31
C ILE A 43 -26.70 -7.09 -13.73
N LEU A 44 -25.76 -7.93 -14.19
CA LEU A 44 -24.37 -7.89 -13.74
C LEU A 44 -23.64 -6.62 -14.17
N GLU A 45 -23.92 -6.10 -15.36
CA GLU A 45 -23.35 -4.83 -15.82
C GLU A 45 -23.82 -3.65 -14.96
N LYS A 46 -25.11 -3.61 -14.60
CA LYS A 46 -25.65 -2.62 -13.65
C LYS A 46 -24.99 -2.77 -12.28
N PHE A 47 -24.96 -3.99 -11.76
CA PHE A 47 -24.34 -4.31 -10.48
C PHE A 47 -22.87 -3.89 -10.41
N LEU A 48 -22.12 -4.09 -11.48
CA LEU A 48 -20.72 -3.67 -11.59
C LEU A 48 -20.61 -2.15 -11.66
N ALA A 49 -21.51 -1.48 -12.39
CA ALA A 49 -21.56 -0.02 -12.45
C ALA A 49 -21.86 0.60 -11.07
N ASP A 50 -22.82 0.05 -10.33
CA ASP A 50 -23.21 0.52 -9.01
C ASP A 50 -22.06 0.35 -7.98
N ARG A 51 -21.23 -0.69 -8.14
CA ARG A 51 -20.07 -0.98 -7.28
C ARG A 51 -18.74 -0.45 -7.84
N ALA A 52 -18.75 0.22 -8.99
CA ALA A 52 -17.53 0.61 -9.70
C ALA A 52 -16.65 1.54 -8.87
N GLU A 53 -17.25 2.46 -8.10
CA GLU A 53 -16.53 3.39 -7.25
C GLU A 53 -15.81 2.68 -6.10
N VAL A 54 -16.49 1.74 -5.44
CA VAL A 54 -15.92 0.89 -4.38
C VAL A 54 -14.74 0.09 -4.93
N TYR A 55 -14.91 -0.59 -6.07
CA TYR A 55 -13.82 -1.35 -6.70
C TYR A 55 -12.65 -0.46 -7.11
N LYS A 56 -12.92 0.75 -7.60
CA LYS A 56 -11.88 1.71 -7.96
C LYS A 56 -11.06 2.14 -6.74
N LYS A 57 -11.72 2.51 -5.63
CA LYS A 57 -11.04 2.89 -4.38
C LYS A 57 -10.26 1.74 -3.77
N PHE A 58 -10.83 0.54 -3.81
CA PHE A 58 -10.19 -0.65 -3.32
C PHE A 58 -8.95 -1.02 -4.15
N LYS A 59 -9.03 -0.91 -5.49
CA LYS A 59 -7.89 -1.09 -6.39
C LYS A 59 -6.80 -0.05 -6.14
N GLU A 60 -7.16 1.23 -6.00
CA GLU A 60 -6.21 2.30 -5.63
C GLU A 60 -5.50 1.96 -4.32
N TRP A 61 -6.25 1.50 -3.31
CA TRP A 61 -5.68 1.08 -2.04
C TRP A 61 -4.69 -0.09 -2.20
N LYS A 62 -5.06 -1.13 -2.98
CA LYS A 62 -4.19 -2.29 -3.25
C LYS A 62 -2.90 -1.90 -3.95
N GLU A 63 -2.95 -1.00 -4.92
CA GLU A 63 -1.77 -0.49 -5.63
C GLU A 63 -0.84 0.29 -4.69
N LEU A 64 -1.38 1.21 -3.89
CA LEU A 64 -0.61 1.96 -2.89
C LEU A 64 0.00 1.04 -1.83
N TRP A 65 -0.75 0.00 -1.43
CA TRP A 65 -0.27 -0.99 -0.48
C TRP A 65 0.87 -1.83 -1.05
N ALA A 66 0.76 -2.27 -2.31
CA ALA A 66 1.82 -2.99 -3.00
C ALA A 66 3.11 -2.15 -3.08
N GLU A 67 3.01 -0.88 -3.47
CA GLU A 67 4.14 0.06 -3.47
C GLU A 67 4.79 0.17 -2.07
N LYS A 68 3.98 0.29 -1.01
CA LYS A 68 4.49 0.34 0.37
C LYS A 68 5.30 -0.91 0.72
N VAL A 69 4.78 -2.10 0.40
CA VAL A 69 5.48 -3.38 0.65
C VAL A 69 6.79 -3.47 -0.14
N GLU A 70 6.82 -2.98 -1.38
CA GLU A 70 8.05 -2.91 -2.16
C GLU A 70 9.10 -2.00 -1.53
N PHE A 71 8.71 -0.81 -1.06
CA PHE A 71 9.63 0.10 -0.39
C PHE A 71 10.21 -0.52 0.88
N GLU A 72 9.39 -1.23 1.66
CA GLU A 72 9.85 -1.95 2.85
C GLU A 72 10.79 -3.13 2.51
N SER A 73 10.53 -3.83 1.40
CA SER A 73 11.43 -4.88 0.89
C SER A 73 12.79 -4.31 0.48
N LYS A 74 12.79 -3.21 -0.29
CA LYS A 74 13.99 -2.51 -0.76
C LYS A 74 14.74 -1.82 0.40
N ALA A 75 14.08 -1.52 1.51
CA ALA A 75 14.72 -0.89 2.67
C ALA A 75 15.79 -1.79 3.33
N ASN A 76 15.75 -3.10 3.12
CA ASN A 76 16.74 -4.04 3.65
C ASN A 76 17.98 -4.19 2.74
N ASP A 77 18.00 -3.58 1.55
CA ASP A 77 19.12 -3.66 0.61
C ASP A 77 20.17 -2.56 0.87
N LYS A 78 21.44 -2.96 0.93
CA LYS A 78 22.60 -2.07 1.07
C LYS A 78 22.78 -1.19 -0.17
N SER A 79 22.35 -1.66 -1.34
CA SER A 79 22.44 -0.93 -2.61
C SER A 79 21.60 0.36 -2.63
N ARG A 80 20.63 0.50 -1.72
CA ARG A 80 19.75 1.67 -1.59
C ARG A 80 20.51 2.98 -1.38
N TYR A 81 21.71 2.94 -0.83
CA TYR A 81 22.54 4.12 -0.60
C TYR A 81 23.28 4.62 -1.84
N TYR A 82 23.23 3.88 -2.96
CA TYR A 82 23.69 4.36 -4.27
C TYR A 82 22.70 5.40 -4.84
N ASN A 83 22.72 6.60 -4.26
CA ASN A 83 21.74 7.67 -4.48
C ASN A 83 22.08 8.54 -5.70
N ARG A 84 22.31 7.92 -6.87
CA ARG A 84 22.53 8.68 -8.10
C ARG A 84 21.22 9.36 -8.53
N GLY A 85 21.26 10.67 -8.79
CA GLY A 85 20.08 11.43 -9.25
C GLY A 85 18.95 11.55 -8.21
N CYS A 86 19.27 11.57 -6.92
CA CYS A 86 18.32 11.75 -5.82
C CYS A 86 17.22 10.68 -5.74
N GLN A 87 17.46 9.47 -6.25
CA GLN A 87 16.50 8.36 -6.24
C GLN A 87 16.01 8.02 -4.82
N LEU A 88 16.91 8.03 -3.83
CA LEU A 88 16.56 7.75 -2.44
C LEU A 88 15.60 8.81 -1.87
N GLN A 89 15.84 10.08 -2.14
CA GLN A 89 14.98 11.18 -1.69
C GLN A 89 13.60 11.10 -2.32
N LYS A 90 13.54 10.81 -3.63
CA LYS A 90 12.28 10.59 -4.36
C LYS A 90 11.49 9.42 -3.77
N ALA A 91 12.17 8.30 -3.48
CA ALA A 91 11.55 7.13 -2.87
C ALA A 91 10.99 7.43 -1.47
N LEU A 92 11.77 8.10 -0.61
CA LEU A 92 11.33 8.51 0.73
C LEU A 92 10.15 9.49 0.68
N GLN A 93 10.16 10.43 -0.26
CA GLN A 93 9.04 11.35 -0.46
C GLN A 93 7.79 10.61 -0.92
N ARG A 94 7.91 9.67 -1.87
CA ARG A 94 6.79 8.82 -2.31
C ARG A 94 6.25 7.97 -1.16
N GLN A 95 7.13 7.38 -0.35
CA GLN A 95 6.75 6.62 0.84
C GLN A 95 5.91 7.47 1.81
N LYS A 96 6.33 8.71 2.10
CA LYS A 96 5.57 9.64 2.94
C LYS A 96 4.19 9.97 2.35
N VAL A 97 4.10 10.13 1.04
CA VAL A 97 2.82 10.35 0.35
C VAL A 97 1.91 9.13 0.48
N ILE A 98 2.45 7.92 0.28
CA ILE A 98 1.70 6.67 0.41
C ILE A 98 1.20 6.48 1.86
N GLU A 99 2.05 6.71 2.86
CA GLU A 99 1.71 6.61 4.28
C GLU A 99 0.54 7.53 4.66
N HIS A 100 0.46 8.71 4.06
CA HIS A 100 -0.65 9.64 4.27
C HIS A 100 -1.89 9.30 3.41
N ARG A 101 -1.70 8.84 2.17
CA ARG A 101 -2.81 8.55 1.24
C ARG A 101 -3.56 7.27 1.60
N LEU A 102 -2.87 6.23 2.07
CA LEU A 102 -3.47 4.95 2.46
C LEU A 102 -4.66 5.09 3.44
N PRO A 103 -4.53 5.76 4.60
CA PRO A 103 -5.65 5.92 5.53
C PRO A 103 -6.78 6.78 4.95
N ILE A 104 -6.46 7.71 4.05
CA ILE A 104 -7.47 8.52 3.35
C ILE A 104 -8.29 7.64 2.41
N VAL A 105 -7.62 6.86 1.56
CA VAL A 105 -8.31 5.95 0.63
C VAL A 105 -9.10 4.88 1.38
N GLN A 106 -8.58 4.38 2.51
CA GLN A 106 -9.31 3.44 3.36
C GLN A 106 -10.61 4.04 3.91
N ARG A 107 -10.59 5.30 4.35
CA ARG A 107 -11.80 6.00 4.81
C ARG A 107 -12.74 6.31 3.64
N GLU A 108 -12.23 6.81 2.52
CA GLU A 108 -13.03 7.05 1.30
C GLU A 108 -13.73 5.75 0.85
N LEU A 109 -13.03 4.61 0.91
CA LEU A 109 -13.61 3.31 0.61
C LEU A 109 -14.72 2.93 1.60
N LYS A 110 -14.52 3.16 2.91
CA LYS A 110 -15.54 2.88 3.94
C LYS A 110 -16.79 3.72 3.71
N GLU A 111 -16.63 5.01 3.43
CA GLU A 111 -17.73 5.91 3.09
C GLU A 111 -18.48 5.44 1.84
N GLU A 112 -17.77 4.95 0.82
CA GLU A 112 -18.42 4.47 -0.40
C GLU A 112 -19.16 3.15 -0.20
N VAL A 113 -18.65 2.27 0.66
CA VAL A 113 -19.36 1.05 1.10
C VAL A 113 -20.63 1.42 1.89
N GLU A 114 -20.54 2.38 2.83
CA GLU A 114 -21.71 2.84 3.60
C GLU A 114 -22.78 3.49 2.71
N LYS A 115 -22.39 4.29 1.71
CA LYS A 115 -23.33 4.86 0.72
C LYS A 115 -24.02 3.76 -0.11
N TYR A 116 -23.26 2.73 -0.50
CA TYR A 116 -23.83 1.61 -1.23
C TYR A 116 -24.83 0.84 -0.36
N GLU A 117 -24.48 0.52 0.89
CA GLU A 117 -25.37 -0.17 1.83
C GLU A 117 -26.62 0.67 2.21
N ALA A 118 -26.52 2.00 2.16
CA ALA A 118 -27.67 2.88 2.39
C ALA A 118 -28.64 2.94 1.20
N THR A 119 -28.15 2.70 -0.02
CA THR A 119 -28.96 2.72 -1.25
C THR A 119 -29.45 1.33 -1.66
N HIS A 120 -28.75 0.29 -1.22
CA HIS A 120 -29.01 -1.11 -1.54
C HIS A 120 -28.99 -1.94 -0.24
N ASP A 121 -30.02 -2.73 0.02
CA ASP A 121 -30.09 -3.64 1.18
C ASP A 121 -29.10 -4.83 1.11
N SER A 122 -28.11 -4.77 0.21
CA SER A 122 -27.14 -5.84 -0.04
C SER A 122 -25.74 -5.42 0.38
N ARG A 123 -25.08 -6.27 1.15
CA ARG A 123 -23.69 -6.06 1.57
C ARG A 123 -22.74 -6.30 0.40
N ILE A 124 -21.76 -5.43 0.21
CA ILE A 124 -20.68 -5.69 -0.76
C ILE A 124 -19.76 -6.76 -0.18
N GLN A 125 -19.72 -7.91 -0.84
CA GLN A 125 -18.79 -8.99 -0.54
C GLN A 125 -17.91 -9.24 -1.76
N MET A 126 -16.61 -9.32 -1.53
CA MET A 126 -15.58 -9.70 -2.47
C MET A 126 -14.91 -10.97 -1.95
N ASP A 127 -15.04 -12.07 -2.68
CA ASP A 127 -14.50 -13.38 -2.28
C ASP A 127 -14.96 -13.81 -0.85
N GLY A 128 -16.19 -13.45 -0.49
CA GLY A 128 -16.78 -13.74 0.83
C GLY A 128 -16.39 -12.79 1.97
N LEU A 129 -15.55 -11.78 1.71
CA LEU A 129 -15.13 -10.77 2.68
C LEU A 129 -15.62 -9.38 2.26
N THR A 130 -15.91 -8.50 3.21
CA THR A 130 -16.13 -7.09 2.87
C THR A 130 -14.83 -6.42 2.41
N PRO A 131 -14.88 -5.34 1.59
CA PRO A 131 -13.69 -4.61 1.19
C PRO A 131 -12.83 -4.15 2.38
N CYS A 132 -13.47 -3.78 3.50
CA CYS A 132 -12.79 -3.38 4.73
C CYS A 132 -12.08 -4.56 5.41
N GLU A 133 -12.76 -5.70 5.58
CA GLU A 133 -12.16 -6.91 6.17
C GLU A 133 -10.99 -7.42 5.32
N HIS A 134 -11.10 -7.33 3.99
CA HIS A 134 -10.02 -7.73 3.08
C HIS A 134 -8.76 -6.85 3.26
N ILE A 135 -8.94 -5.54 3.47
CA ILE A 135 -7.84 -4.63 3.79
C ILE A 135 -7.17 -5.02 5.11
N GLU A 136 -7.96 -5.29 6.14
CA GLU A 136 -7.46 -5.67 7.46
C GLU A 136 -6.65 -6.97 7.39
N ALA A 137 -7.16 -7.98 6.69
CA ALA A 137 -6.46 -9.24 6.45
C ALA A 137 -5.11 -9.04 5.75
N LEU A 138 -5.03 -8.17 4.72
CA LEU A 138 -3.78 -7.86 4.03
C LEU A 138 -2.77 -7.15 4.94
N ILE A 139 -3.24 -6.21 5.77
CA ILE A 139 -2.39 -5.52 6.75
C ILE A 139 -1.87 -6.50 7.81
N GLU A 140 -2.73 -7.36 8.33
CA GLU A 140 -2.39 -8.35 9.35
C GLU A 140 -1.40 -9.38 8.83
N GLN A 141 -1.63 -9.93 7.64
CA GLN A 141 -0.71 -10.85 6.98
C GLN A 141 0.69 -10.23 6.82
N HIS A 142 0.75 -8.94 6.47
CA HIS A 142 2.02 -8.22 6.36
C HIS A 142 2.70 -8.04 7.72
N LYS A 143 1.96 -7.65 8.76
CA LYS A 143 2.48 -7.53 10.14
C LYS A 143 3.03 -8.85 10.65
N ALA A 144 2.32 -9.96 10.42
CA ALA A 144 2.73 -11.30 10.81
C ALA A 144 4.06 -11.71 10.15
N LYS A 145 4.19 -11.50 8.82
CA LYS A 145 5.45 -11.72 8.08
C LYS A 145 6.62 -10.90 8.65
N GLY A 146 6.35 -9.66 9.06
CA GLY A 146 7.35 -8.79 9.71
C GLY A 146 7.80 -9.32 11.07
N LEU A 147 6.88 -9.82 11.90
CA LEU A 147 7.19 -10.40 13.21
C LEU A 147 8.00 -11.69 13.09
N GLU A 148 7.66 -12.55 12.13
CA GLU A 148 8.39 -13.80 11.88
C GLU A 148 9.85 -13.52 11.47
N ARG A 149 10.08 -12.52 10.60
CA ARG A 149 11.43 -12.08 10.23
C ARG A 149 12.25 -11.59 11.43
N LYS A 150 11.62 -10.86 12.36
CA LYS A 150 12.28 -10.40 13.59
C LYS A 150 12.62 -11.57 14.51
N ARG A 151 11.71 -12.54 14.67
CA ARG A 151 11.95 -13.76 15.46
C ARG A 151 13.11 -14.59 14.90
N LYS A 152 13.16 -14.81 13.59
CA LYS A 152 14.29 -15.51 12.93
C LYS A 152 15.62 -14.81 13.17
N LYS A 153 15.68 -13.49 12.96
CA LYS A 153 16.89 -12.69 13.25
C LYS A 153 17.33 -12.78 14.73
N GLN A 154 16.40 -12.81 15.68
CA GLN A 154 16.73 -12.98 17.10
C GLN A 154 17.24 -14.39 17.40
N ALA A 155 16.65 -15.43 16.80
CA ALA A 155 17.12 -16.81 16.94
C ALA A 155 18.54 -16.98 16.37
N ASP A 156 18.79 -16.47 15.18
CA ASP A 156 20.12 -16.52 14.53
C ASP A 156 21.17 -15.75 15.35
N ALA A 157 20.83 -14.54 15.84
CA ALA A 157 21.71 -13.77 16.70
C ALA A 157 21.97 -14.48 18.05
N SER A 158 20.97 -15.16 18.63
CA SER A 158 21.17 -15.94 19.87
C SER A 158 22.01 -17.20 19.64
N ALA A 159 21.97 -17.80 18.45
CA ALA A 159 22.80 -18.94 18.07
C ALA A 159 24.26 -18.53 17.79
N GLU A 160 24.49 -17.37 17.16
CA GLU A 160 25.86 -16.84 16.94
C GLU A 160 26.54 -16.37 18.24
N ASN A 161 25.77 -15.93 19.24
CA ASN A 161 26.28 -15.52 20.57
C ASN A 161 26.76 -16.69 21.46
N LEU A 162 26.60 -17.96 21.03
CA LEU A 162 27.28 -19.11 21.63
C LEU A 162 28.74 -19.25 21.15
N SER A 163 29.14 -18.49 20.13
CA SER A 163 30.55 -18.26 19.83
C SER A 163 30.97 -16.96 20.53
N THR A 164 31.80 -17.11 21.57
CA THR A 164 32.47 -16.01 22.29
C THR A 164 33.28 -15.15 21.32
N VAL A 165 32.66 -14.18 20.66
CA VAL A 165 33.37 -13.05 20.07
C VAL A 165 33.46 -11.99 21.16
N VAL A 166 34.53 -12.08 21.95
CA VAL A 166 35.01 -10.98 22.77
C VAL A 166 35.24 -9.81 21.83
N THR A 167 34.34 -8.84 21.83
CA THR A 167 34.57 -7.58 21.13
C THR A 167 35.83 -6.99 21.76
N PRO A 168 36.89 -6.65 21.00
CA PRO A 168 38.09 -6.12 21.59
C PRO A 168 37.70 -4.83 22.31
N MET A 169 37.82 -4.83 23.64
CA MET A 169 37.68 -3.63 24.45
C MET A 169 38.55 -2.56 23.81
N LYS A 170 37.96 -1.38 23.59
CA LYS A 170 38.66 -0.19 23.13
C LYS A 170 39.85 -0.01 24.06
N ARG A 171 41.06 -0.35 23.60
CA ARG A 171 42.30 -0.06 24.32
C ARG A 171 42.24 1.43 24.63
N GLY A 172 42.20 1.77 25.92
CA GLY A 172 42.22 3.16 26.35
C GLY A 172 43.38 3.83 25.64
N ALA A 173 43.08 4.87 24.86
CA ALA A 173 44.12 5.65 24.23
C ALA A 173 45.03 6.16 25.36
N PRO A 174 46.37 6.06 25.25
CA PRO A 174 47.25 6.72 26.20
C PRO A 174 46.86 8.19 26.29
N SER A 175 46.90 8.76 27.50
CA SER A 175 46.47 10.12 27.84
C SER A 175 47.14 11.25 27.03
N THR A 176 48.04 10.92 26.12
CA THR A 176 48.77 11.83 25.25
C THR A 176 48.17 11.97 23.84
N PHE A 177 47.16 11.20 23.45
CA PHE A 177 46.43 11.45 22.19
C PHE A 177 45.27 12.42 22.42
N ALA A 178 45.61 13.69 22.70
CA ALA A 178 44.64 14.77 22.59
C ALA A 178 44.26 14.90 21.10
N THR A 179 43.02 14.56 20.77
CA THR A 179 42.45 14.96 19.49
C THR A 179 42.48 16.48 19.47
N PRO A 180 43.11 17.16 18.50
CA PRO A 180 43.01 18.60 18.43
C PRO A 180 41.53 18.93 18.22
N CYS A 181 40.88 19.41 19.28
CA CYS A 181 39.62 20.11 19.15
C CYS A 181 39.90 21.23 18.15
N SER A 182 39.30 21.15 16.97
CA SER A 182 39.26 22.26 16.05
C SER A 182 38.62 23.42 16.81
N SER A 183 39.45 24.34 17.31
CA SER A 183 39.02 25.63 17.81
C SER A 183 38.64 26.50 16.63
N ALA A 184 37.72 26.03 15.78
CA ALA A 184 36.99 26.91 14.90
C ALA A 184 35.95 27.61 15.77
N LYS A 185 36.37 28.73 16.38
CA LYS A 185 35.41 29.79 16.73
C LYS A 185 34.76 30.21 15.42
N VAL A 186 33.67 29.54 15.04
CA VAL A 186 32.80 30.06 13.99
C VAL A 186 32.21 31.34 14.57
N ALA A 187 32.69 32.47 14.08
CA ALA A 187 32.11 33.76 14.42
C ALA A 187 30.61 33.70 14.14
N LYS A 188 29.80 34.08 15.12
CA LYS A 188 28.35 34.16 15.01
C LYS A 188 28.03 35.18 13.91
N VAL A 189 27.72 34.69 12.71
CA VAL A 189 27.34 35.55 11.58
C VAL A 189 26.08 36.30 12.00
N ARG A 190 26.22 37.62 12.10
CA ARG A 190 25.14 38.53 12.46
C ARG A 190 24.12 38.51 11.31
N PRO A 191 22.82 38.29 11.58
CA PRO A 191 21.83 38.26 10.51
C PRO A 191 21.78 39.63 9.84
N LEU A 192 21.95 39.65 8.51
CA LEU A 192 21.76 40.83 7.68
C LEU A 192 20.32 41.31 7.85
N LYS A 193 20.15 42.50 8.43
CA LYS A 193 18.86 43.18 8.47
C LYS A 193 18.40 43.41 7.02
N ARG A 194 17.25 42.84 6.68
CA ARG A 194 16.54 43.09 5.43
C ARG A 194 16.30 44.60 5.31
N CYS A 195 16.94 45.24 4.34
CA CYS A 195 16.70 46.63 4.00
C CYS A 195 15.29 46.73 3.40
N SER A 196 14.38 47.36 4.13
CA SER A 196 13.05 47.73 3.64
C SER A 196 13.21 48.85 2.63
N GLN A 197 13.00 48.57 1.35
CA GLN A 197 12.85 49.61 0.34
C GLN A 197 11.56 50.36 0.63
N SER A 198 11.69 51.58 1.14
CA SER A 198 10.61 52.56 1.16
C SER A 198 10.32 52.98 -0.28
N ALA A 199 9.13 52.64 -0.76
CA ALA A 199 8.60 53.14 -2.02
C ALA A 199 8.29 54.63 -1.89
N SER A 200 9.11 55.47 -2.52
CA SER A 200 8.83 56.90 -2.69
C SER A 200 7.94 57.07 -3.91
N LYS A 201 6.69 57.46 -3.66
CA LYS A 201 5.71 57.90 -4.65
C LYS A 201 6.05 59.33 -5.05
N VAL A 202 6.29 59.58 -6.35
CA VAL A 202 6.39 60.94 -6.90
C VAL A 202 5.28 61.11 -7.94
N ARG A 203 4.67 62.29 -7.86
CA ARG A 203 3.56 62.81 -8.69
C ARG A 203 3.87 62.80 -10.17
#